data_AF-A0A960KU06-F1
#
_entry.id   AF-A0A960KU06-F1
#
_cell.length_a   1.000
_cell.length_b   1.000
_cell.length_c   1.000
_cell.angle_alpha   90.00
_cell.angle_beta   90.00
_cell.angle_gamma   90.00
#
_symmetry.space_group_name_H-M   'P 1'
#
loop_
_entity.id
_entity.type
_entity.pdbx_description
1 polymer ?
#
loop_
_entity_poly.entity_id
_entity_poly.type
_entity_poly.pdbx_seq_one_letter_code
_entity_poly.pdbx_strand_id
1 'polypeptide(L)'
;MYKVHFRLKDTDYELVAESLDLSHPYFVSIKDFVLDYDEGIVVNPHLENTRKRFKGIANIMIPVQSCSLIEQVPAKSGKTKSNVTVIPGSPQDAQGSD
;
A
#
# COMPACT_ATOMS: atom_id res chain seq x y z
N MET A 1 10.08 9.30 -0.78
CA MET A 1 9.50 8.16 -1.51
C MET A 1 8.34 8.69 -2.35
N TYR A 2 7.93 7.97 -3.39
CA TYR A 2 6.81 8.33 -4.26
C TYR A 2 5.72 7.29 -4.13
N LYS A 3 4.47 7.75 -4.00
CA LYS A 3 3.29 6.92 -3.93
C LYS A 3 2.49 7.10 -5.20
N VAL A 4 2.24 6.02 -5.92
CA VAL A 4 1.56 6.03 -7.22
C VAL A 4 0.25 5.28 -7.11
N HIS A 5 -0.83 5.99 -7.44
CA HIS A 5 -2.19 5.48 -7.52
C HIS A 5 -2.53 5.26 -8.99
N PHE A 6 -2.93 4.05 -9.36
CA PHE A 6 -3.25 3.72 -10.75
C PHE A 6 -4.33 2.66 -10.85
N ARG A 7 -5.05 2.65 -11.97
CA ARG A 7 -6.09 1.67 -12.26
C ARG A 7 -5.68 0.71 -13.37
N LEU A 8 -5.83 -0.59 -13.12
CA LEU A 8 -5.55 -1.66 -14.08
C LEU A 8 -6.72 -2.63 -14.15
N LYS A 9 -7.31 -2.81 -15.34
CA LYS A 9 -8.45 -3.73 -15.57
C LYS A 9 -9.53 -3.60 -14.48
N ASP A 10 -9.96 -2.36 -14.28
CA ASP A 10 -10.97 -1.97 -13.29
C ASP A 10 -10.58 -2.08 -11.81
N THR A 11 -9.36 -2.51 -11.50
CA THR A 11 -8.83 -2.62 -10.14
C THR A 11 -7.89 -1.46 -9.83
N ASP A 12 -8.12 -0.79 -8.71
CA ASP A 12 -7.25 0.27 -8.22
C ASP A 12 -6.08 -0.31 -7.41
N TYR A 13 -4.89 0.23 -7.67
CA TYR A 13 -3.65 -0.17 -7.04
C TYR A 13 -2.89 1.04 -6.50
N GLU A 14 -2.15 0.77 -5.44
CA GLU A 14 -1.30 1.74 -4.77
C GLU A 14 0.08 1.12 -4.58
N LEU A 15 1.12 1.80 -5.07
CA LEU A 15 2.51 1.36 -4.93
C LEU A 15 3.39 2.50 -4.45
N VAL A 16 4.27 2.20 -3.50
CA VAL A 16 5.28 3.15 -3.02
C VAL A 16 6.64 2.75 -3.52
N ALA A 17 7.39 3.68 -4.10
CA ALA A 17 8.72 3.47 -4.63
C ALA A 17 9.70 4.51 -4.10
N GLU A 18 10.98 4.18 -4.10
CA GLU A 18 12.03 5.15 -3.75
C GLU A 18 12.19 6.22 -4.83
N SER A 19 12.08 5.80 -6.09
CA SER A 19 12.22 6.68 -7.25
C SER A 19 11.27 6.29 -8.38
N LEU A 20 11.01 7.25 -9.26
CA LEU A 20 10.26 7.06 -10.50
C LEU A 20 11.14 7.45 -11.68
N ASP A 21 11.02 6.73 -12.78
CA ASP A 21 11.65 7.06 -14.05
C ASP A 21 10.58 7.51 -15.05
N LEU A 22 10.63 8.79 -15.39
CA LEU A 22 9.70 9.50 -16.27
C LEU A 22 10.34 9.83 -17.63
N SER A 23 11.46 9.17 -17.98
CA SER A 23 12.18 9.42 -19.24
C SER A 23 11.37 9.03 -20.48
N HIS A 24 10.42 8.10 -20.34
CA HIS A 24 9.52 7.72 -21.42
C HIS A 24 8.28 8.63 -21.44
N PRO A 25 7.95 9.28 -22.57
CA PRO A 25 6.89 10.30 -22.64
C PRO A 25 5.46 9.82 -22.33
N TYR A 26 5.24 8.52 -22.23
CA TYR A 26 3.91 7.91 -22.07
C TYR A 26 3.84 6.92 -20.92
N PHE A 27 4.97 6.63 -20.27
CA PHE A 27 5.04 5.62 -19.23
C PHE A 27 5.74 6.16 -18.01
N VAL A 28 5.16 5.85 -16.85
CA VAL A 28 5.82 5.99 -15.56
C VAL A 28 6.45 4.65 -15.22
N SER A 29 7.77 4.63 -15.12
CA SER A 29 8.50 3.46 -14.68
C SER A 29 8.66 3.52 -13.16
N ILE A 30 8.04 2.59 -12.46
CA ILE A 30 8.14 2.45 -11.01
C ILE A 30 9.20 1.36 -10.76
N LYS A 31 10.32 1.76 -10.19
CA LYS A 31 11.46 0.88 -9.87
C LYS A 31 11.56 0.70 -8.37
N ASP A 32 11.96 -0.49 -7.93
CA ASP A 32 12.28 -0.79 -6.53
C ASP A 32 11.15 -0.40 -5.56
N PHE A 33 9.91 -0.79 -5.89
CA PHE A 33 8.74 -0.47 -5.07
C PHE A 33 8.61 -1.38 -3.84
N VAL A 34 8.17 -0.79 -2.74
CA VAL A 34 7.98 -1.42 -1.44
C VAL A 34 6.51 -1.82 -1.29
N LEU A 35 6.26 -3.12 -1.22
CA LEU A 35 4.92 -3.69 -1.03
C LEU A 35 4.44 -3.69 0.43
N ASP A 36 5.35 -3.39 1.37
CA ASP A 36 5.13 -3.38 2.82
C ASP A 36 5.15 -1.95 3.39
N TYR A 37 4.63 -0.99 2.63
CA TYR A 37 4.63 0.40 3.06
C TYR A 37 3.61 0.71 4.18
N ASP A 38 2.77 -0.24 4.60
CA ASP A 38 1.81 0.01 5.68
C ASP A 38 2.40 -0.24 7.08
N GLU A 39 2.16 0.71 7.99
CA GLU A 39 2.50 0.63 9.42
C GLU A 39 1.22 0.36 10.21
N GLY A 40 0.81 -0.91 10.33
CA GLY A 40 -0.31 -1.24 11.21
C GLY A 40 -0.88 -2.63 10.97
N ILE A 41 -1.37 -3.23 12.06
CA ILE A 41 -2.12 -4.50 12.07
C ILE A 41 -3.55 -4.22 11.54
N VAL A 42 -3.66 -3.67 10.34
CA VAL A 42 -4.91 -3.53 9.60
C VAL A 42 -4.71 -4.31 8.31
N VAL A 43 -5.38 -5.46 8.19
CA VAL A 43 -5.32 -6.28 6.97
C VAL A 43 -6.14 -5.56 5.90
N ASN A 44 -5.49 -4.70 5.11
CA ASN A 44 -6.11 -4.08 3.96
C ASN A 44 -6.17 -5.10 2.80
N PRO A 45 -7.36 -5.57 2.38
CA PRO A 45 -7.47 -6.57 1.31
C PRO A 45 -6.94 -6.06 -0.04
N HIS A 46 -6.93 -4.74 -0.26
CA HIS A 46 -6.31 -4.15 -1.44
C HIS A 46 -4.79 -4.34 -1.43
N LEU A 47 -4.14 -4.22 -0.26
CA LEU A 47 -2.70 -4.45 -0.11
C LEU A 47 -2.34 -5.92 -0.36
N GLU A 48 -3.17 -6.86 0.09
CA GLU A 48 -2.97 -8.29 -0.19
C GLU A 48 -3.05 -8.60 -1.69
N ASN A 49 -4.00 -7.98 -2.40
CA ASN A 49 -4.11 -8.11 -3.86
C ASN A 49 -2.91 -7.49 -4.57
N THR A 50 -2.46 -6.31 -4.16
CA THR A 50 -1.23 -5.67 -4.65
C THR A 50 -0.02 -6.58 -4.44
N ARG A 51 0.14 -7.14 -3.23
CA ARG A 51 1.21 -8.09 -2.90
C ARG A 51 1.18 -9.30 -3.80
N LYS A 52 0.04 -10.01 -3.89
CA LYS A 52 -0.10 -11.20 -4.75
C LYS A 52 0.20 -10.88 -6.21
N ARG A 53 -0.24 -9.71 -6.69
CA ARG A 53 -0.10 -9.30 -8.08
C ARG A 53 1.33 -8.95 -8.47
N PHE A 54 2.03 -8.22 -7.61
CA PHE A 54 3.35 -7.64 -7.92
C PHE A 54 4.52 -8.33 -7.20
N LYS A 55 4.26 -9.42 -6.47
CA LYS A 55 5.31 -10.23 -5.84
C LYS A 55 6.33 -10.71 -6.87
N GLY A 56 7.61 -10.40 -6.63
CA GLY A 56 8.72 -10.80 -7.48
C GLY A 56 8.90 -9.96 -8.75
N ILE A 57 8.11 -8.90 -8.94
CA ILE A 57 8.30 -7.96 -10.02
C ILE A 57 9.24 -6.85 -9.54
N ALA A 58 10.36 -6.66 -10.23
CA ALA A 58 11.36 -5.65 -9.87
C ALA A 58 10.98 -4.25 -10.36
N ASN A 59 10.41 -4.17 -11.58
CA ASN A 59 10.09 -2.92 -12.25
C ASN A 59 8.74 -3.05 -12.97
N ILE A 60 7.94 -2.00 -12.95
CA ILE A 60 6.72 -1.91 -13.75
C ILE A 60 6.72 -0.62 -14.56
N MET A 61 6.18 -0.69 -15.76
CA MET A 61 5.91 0.48 -16.59
C MET A 61 4.40 0.60 -16.73
N ILE A 62 3.85 1.68 -16.20
CA ILE A 62 2.42 1.95 -16.30
C ILE A 62 2.20 3.12 -17.25
N PRO A 63 1.20 3.05 -18.13
CA PRO A 63 0.88 4.19 -18.97
C PRO A 63 0.48 5.38 -18.12
N VAL A 64 0.94 6.59 -18.47
CA VAL A 64 0.62 7.83 -17.74
C VAL A 64 -0.89 8.01 -17.60
N GLN A 65 -1.68 7.67 -18.63
CA GLN A 65 -3.14 7.77 -18.57
C GLN A 65 -3.80 6.85 -17.53
N SER A 66 -3.10 5.82 -17.05
CA SER A 66 -3.60 4.90 -16.03
C SER A 66 -3.28 5.39 -14.61
N CYS A 67 -2.39 6.38 -14.47
CA CYS A 67 -2.06 7.00 -13.20
C CYS A 67 -3.14 8.00 -12.81
N SER A 68 -3.76 7.80 -11.66
CA SER A 68 -4.74 8.73 -11.09
C SER A 68 -4.05 9.83 -10.30
N LEU A 69 -2.99 9.49 -9.55
CA LEU A 69 -2.28 10.43 -8.69
C LEU A 69 -0.85 9.93 -8.42
N ILE A 70 0.11 10.85 -8.40
CA ILE A 70 1.48 10.61 -7.92
C ILE A 70 1.77 11.59 -6.80
N GLU A 71 2.10 11.07 -5.62
CA GLU A 71 2.41 11.85 -4.43
C GLU A 71 3.87 11.66 -4.03
N GLN A 72 4.51 12.71 -3.54
CA GLN A 72 5.79 12.59 -2.86
C GLN A 72 5.53 12.46 -1.35
N VAL A 73 5.91 11.33 -0.78
CA VAL A 73 5.71 11.01 0.65
C VAL A 73 7.05 10.98 1.40
N PRO A 74 7.07 11.28 2.71
CA PRO A 74 8.27 11.18 3.53
C PRO A 74 8.92 9.79 3.41
N ALA A 75 10.25 9.73 3.39
CA ALA A 75 10.93 8.44 3.51
C ALA A 75 10.69 7.88 4.92
N LYS A 76 10.36 6.58 5.04
CA LYS A 76 10.23 5.94 6.35
C LYS A 76 11.57 6.01 7.09
N SER A 77 11.66 6.84 8.14
CA SER A 77 12.72 6.72 9.13
C SER A 77 12.40 5.51 10.01
N GLY A 78 12.99 4.36 9.72
CA GLY A 78 12.72 3.14 10.48
C GLY A 78 13.02 3.31 11.97
N LYS A 79 11.97 3.38 12.81
CA LYS A 79 11.90 2.89 14.20
C LYS A 79 10.43 2.70 14.61
N THR A 80 9.78 1.64 14.14
CA THR A 80 8.49 1.22 14.68
C THR A 80 8.72 0.62 16.07
N LYS A 81 8.53 1.42 17.13
CA LYS A 81 8.22 0.87 18.46
C LYS A 81 6.75 0.47 18.43
N SER A 82 6.50 -0.83 18.41
CA SER A 82 5.15 -1.40 18.50
C SER A 82 4.55 -1.05 19.86
N ASN A 83 3.65 -0.08 19.92
CA ASN A 83 2.75 0.09 21.05
C ASN A 83 1.45 -0.67 20.73
N VAL A 84 1.33 -1.88 21.28
CA VAL A 84 0.07 -2.63 21.27
C VAL A 84 -0.84 -2.01 22.32
N THR A 85 -1.86 -1.27 21.88
CA THR A 85 -3.00 -0.93 22.73
C THR A 85 -4.00 -2.06 22.64
N VAL A 86 -4.07 -2.89 23.67
CA VAL A 86 -5.16 -3.85 23.86
C VAL A 86 -6.43 -3.05 24.15
N ILE A 87 -7.42 -3.14 23.27
CA ILE A 87 -8.76 -2.60 23.53
C ILE A 87 -9.45 -3.58 24.49
N PRO A 88 -9.79 -3.22 25.74
CA PRO A 88 -10.61 -4.08 26.57
C PRO A 88 -12.03 -4.11 25.98
N GLY A 89 -12.49 -5.29 25.58
CA GLY A 89 -13.86 -5.51 25.15
C GLY A 89 -14.83 -5.04 26.24
N SER A 90 -15.81 -4.23 25.86
CA SER A 90 -16.90 -3.84 26.73
C SER A 90 -17.72 -5.08 27.12
N PRO A 91 -18.02 -5.30 28.41
CA PRO A 91 -18.86 -6.41 28.82
C PRO A 91 -20.33 -6.00 28.66
N GLN A 92 -20.92 -6.33 27.52
CA GLN A 92 -22.37 -6.44 27.38
C GLN A 92 -22.63 -7.68 26.54
N ASP A 93 -23.07 -8.74 27.23
CA ASP A 93 -24.04 -9.75 26.80
C ASP A 93 -23.75 -11.10 27.45
N ALA A 94 -24.34 -11.34 28.63
CA ALA A 94 -24.81 -12.67 29.07
C ALA A 94 -25.55 -12.53 30.41
N GLN A 95 -26.81 -12.15 30.33
CA GLN A 95 -27.78 -12.32 31.42
C GLN A 95 -28.71 -13.47 31.02
N GLY A 96 -28.76 -14.54 31.81
CA GLY A 96 -29.87 -15.51 31.79
C GLY A 96 -29.50 -17.00 31.88
N SER A 97 -30.40 -17.75 32.55
CA SER A 97 -30.47 -19.19 32.87
C SER A 97 -29.46 -19.69 33.92
N ASP A 98 -29.85 -20.24 35.08
CA ASP A 98 -31.11 -20.78 35.63
C ASP A 98 -31.07 -20.63 37.17
#